data_AF-A0A849E971-F1
#
_entry.id   AF-A0A849E971-F1
#
_cell.length_a   1.000
_cell.length_b   1.000
_cell.length_c   1.000
_cell.angle_alpha   90.00
_cell.angle_beta   90.00
_cell.angle_gamma   90.00
#
_symmetry.space_group_name_H-M   'P 1'
#
loop_
_entity.id
_entity.type
_entity.pdbx_description
1 polymer ?
#
loop_
_entity_poly.entity_id
_entity_poly.type
_entity_poly.pdbx_seq_one_letter_code
_entity_poly.pdbx_strand_id
1 'polypeptide(L)'
;PQQSVGSIFSGLGPILLRYKFNIVRGSSIGAVVGILPGAGADIAAWICYAISKKRSREPDKFGTGHPEGLVDAGSANNASLAGAWVPAIVFGIPGDSITAIVIGVLYMKGMNPGPMVFIQSPELIYAVFIAFFIANLALLPLGFAAIRLSRQILKIPRRVLMPLILMFCMVGAFAINNTVFGITVMLVLGVIAYLMEENGFPVAPAILGIVLGGMVEDNFMASMIKADGSMLGFFSRPIAATLGVITIMLWLTPILVTAWKQYRRMRSPTVET
;
A
#
# COMPACT_ATOMS: atom_id res chain seq x y z
N PRO A 1 -33.43 -9.55 -2.29
CA PRO A 1 -34.02 -8.20 -2.11
C PRO A 1 -32.92 -7.12 -2.03
N GLN A 2 -32.71 -6.36 -3.11
CA GLN A 2 -31.81 -5.19 -3.08
C GLN A 2 -32.47 -4.12 -2.20
N GLN A 3 -31.95 -3.92 -0.98
CA GLN A 3 -32.37 -2.82 -0.12
C GLN A 3 -32.27 -1.50 -0.91
N SER A 4 -33.32 -0.69 -0.87
CA SER A 4 -33.30 0.64 -1.45
C SER A 4 -32.22 1.45 -0.75
N VAL A 5 -31.14 1.74 -1.47
CA VAL A 5 -30.08 2.62 -0.96
C VAL A 5 -30.73 3.99 -0.78
N GLY A 6 -30.91 4.40 0.48
CA GLY A 6 -31.41 5.73 0.84
C GLY A 6 -30.45 6.83 0.38
N SER A 7 -30.69 8.07 0.82
CA SER A 7 -29.72 9.16 0.57
C SER A 7 -28.35 8.75 1.11
N ILE A 8 -27.31 8.82 0.27
CA ILE A 8 -25.93 8.41 0.64
C ILE A 8 -25.41 9.20 1.85
N PHE A 9 -25.92 10.42 2.05
CA PHE A 9 -25.59 11.27 3.18
C PHE A 9 -26.43 10.98 4.44
N SER A 10 -27.51 10.22 4.32
CA SER A 10 -28.33 9.87 5.48
C SER A 10 -27.58 8.88 6.39
N GLY A 11 -27.40 9.25 7.66
CA GLY A 11 -26.68 8.44 8.65
C GLY A 11 -25.16 8.69 8.73
N LEU A 12 -24.59 9.53 7.86
CA LEU A 12 -23.14 9.77 7.80
C LEU A 12 -22.63 10.49 9.07
N GLY A 13 -23.36 11.52 9.55
CA GLY A 13 -23.03 12.23 10.78
C GLY A 13 -22.99 11.33 12.04
N PRO A 14 -24.06 10.55 12.33
CA PRO A 14 -24.07 9.61 13.44
C PRO A 14 -22.95 8.56 13.37
N ILE A 15 -22.63 8.04 12.17
CA ILE A 15 -21.54 7.07 11.98
C ILE A 15 -20.19 7.73 12.29
N LEU A 16 -19.92 8.92 11.75
CA LEU A 16 -18.69 9.66 12.01
C LEU A 16 -18.49 9.95 13.51
N LEU A 17 -19.55 10.39 14.19
CA LEU A 17 -19.49 10.68 15.63
C LEU A 17 -19.29 9.41 16.48
N ARG A 18 -19.98 8.31 16.12
CA ARG A 18 -19.90 7.04 16.85
C ARG A 18 -18.52 6.37 16.70
N TYR A 19 -17.91 6.45 15.52
CA TYR A 19 -16.67 5.77 15.19
C TYR A 19 -15.45 6.71 15.06
N LYS A 20 -15.51 7.92 15.64
CA LYS A 20 -14.42 8.91 15.55
C LYS A 20 -13.04 8.37 15.96
N PHE A 21 -12.97 7.51 16.98
CA PHE A 21 -11.72 6.91 17.43
C PHE A 21 -11.19 5.86 16.45
N ASN A 22 -12.09 5.10 15.82
CA ASN A 22 -11.76 4.17 14.75
C ASN A 22 -11.23 4.92 13.53
N ILE A 23 -11.85 6.05 13.16
CA ILE A 23 -11.35 6.91 12.07
C ILE A 23 -9.94 7.41 12.35
N VAL A 24 -9.69 7.98 13.55
CA VAL A 24 -8.35 8.49 13.91
C VAL A 24 -7.32 7.36 13.90
N ARG A 25 -7.67 6.19 14.44
CA ARG A 25 -6.80 5.01 14.44
C ARG A 25 -6.55 4.48 13.03
N GLY A 26 -7.59 4.36 12.21
CA GLY A 26 -7.49 3.88 10.85
C GLY A 26 -6.63 4.82 10.03
N SER A 27 -6.88 6.13 10.12
CA SER A 27 -6.06 7.13 9.44
C SER A 27 -4.60 7.13 9.89
N SER A 28 -4.31 6.94 11.19
CA SER A 28 -2.92 6.91 11.66
C SER A 28 -2.19 5.65 11.22
N ILE A 29 -2.83 4.47 11.32
CA ILE A 29 -2.29 3.22 10.78
C ILE A 29 -2.09 3.34 9.28
N GLY A 30 -3.09 3.87 8.58
CA GLY A 30 -3.07 4.11 7.14
C GLY A 30 -1.88 4.96 6.72
N ALA A 31 -1.71 6.13 7.35
CA ALA A 31 -0.60 7.02 7.06
C ALA A 31 0.77 6.37 7.32
N VAL A 32 0.93 5.67 8.44
CA VAL A 32 2.20 4.98 8.78
C VAL A 32 2.51 3.87 7.79
N VAL A 33 1.52 3.03 7.46
CA VAL A 33 1.69 1.95 6.49
C VAL A 33 1.92 2.51 5.09
N GLY A 34 1.26 3.61 4.71
CA GLY A 34 1.45 4.27 3.43
C GLY A 34 2.87 4.79 3.22
N ILE A 35 3.55 5.26 4.28
CA ILE A 35 4.96 5.68 4.20
C ILE A 35 5.88 4.49 3.85
N LEU A 36 5.48 3.26 4.16
CA LEU A 36 6.27 2.08 3.85
C LEU A 36 6.21 1.79 2.35
N PRO A 37 7.37 1.76 1.65
CA PRO A 37 7.42 1.43 0.24
C PRO A 37 6.75 0.10 -0.06
N GLY A 38 5.87 0.10 -1.06
CA GLY A 38 5.21 -1.10 -1.54
C GLY A 38 4.15 -1.75 -0.67
N ALA A 39 3.89 -1.22 0.52
CA ALA A 39 2.83 -1.76 1.37
C ALA A 39 1.45 -1.42 0.77
N GLY A 40 1.31 -0.19 0.29
CA GLY A 40 0.09 0.32 -0.34
C GLY A 40 -1.17 0.33 0.53
N ALA A 41 -2.23 0.87 -0.05
CA ALA A 41 -3.48 1.16 0.64
C ALA A 41 -4.28 -0.10 1.03
N ASP A 42 -4.07 -1.21 0.31
CA ASP A 42 -4.76 -2.47 0.55
C ASP A 42 -4.25 -3.15 1.82
N ILE A 43 -2.94 -3.25 1.99
CA ILE A 43 -2.33 -3.83 3.19
C ILE A 43 -2.68 -2.98 4.42
N ALA A 44 -2.66 -1.65 4.28
CA ALA A 44 -3.09 -0.74 5.34
C ALA A 44 -4.53 -1.03 5.80
N ALA A 45 -5.45 -1.20 4.85
CA ALA A 45 -6.84 -1.53 5.12
C ALA A 45 -6.99 -2.89 5.82
N TRP A 46 -6.28 -3.92 5.36
CA TRP A 46 -6.30 -5.26 5.96
C TRP A 46 -5.73 -5.30 7.38
N ILE A 47 -4.59 -4.64 7.61
CA ILE A 47 -3.99 -4.54 8.94
C ILE A 47 -4.95 -3.82 9.90
N CYS A 48 -5.51 -2.69 9.47
CA CYS A 48 -6.45 -1.94 10.30
C CYS A 48 -7.72 -2.75 10.59
N TYR A 49 -8.24 -3.46 9.59
CA TYR A 49 -9.39 -4.36 9.73
C TYR A 49 -9.12 -5.48 10.76
N ALA A 50 -7.96 -6.14 10.67
CA ALA A 50 -7.56 -7.19 11.60
C ALA A 50 -7.39 -6.67 13.04
N ILE A 51 -6.76 -5.50 13.21
CA ILE A 51 -6.62 -4.84 14.51
C ILE A 51 -7.99 -4.46 15.07
N SER A 52 -8.88 -3.94 14.22
CA SER A 52 -10.24 -3.58 14.61
C SER A 52 -11.03 -4.81 15.07
N LYS A 53 -11.02 -5.89 14.30
CA LYS A 53 -11.68 -7.15 14.66
C LYS A 53 -11.19 -7.68 16.01
N LYS A 54 -9.88 -7.63 16.27
CA LYS A 54 -9.30 -8.11 17.53
C LYS A 54 -9.66 -7.23 18.74
N ARG A 55 -9.91 -5.94 18.52
CA ARG A 55 -10.19 -4.96 19.58
C ARG A 55 -11.68 -4.64 19.75
N SER A 56 -12.52 -5.02 18.78
CA SER A 56 -13.94 -4.77 18.81
C SER A 56 -14.63 -5.56 19.93
N ARG A 57 -15.70 -4.99 20.46
CA ARG A 57 -16.61 -5.67 21.40
C ARG A 57 -17.53 -6.67 20.69
N GLU A 58 -17.66 -6.56 19.38
CA GLU A 58 -18.55 -7.39 18.55
C GLU A 58 -17.78 -8.06 17.39
N PRO A 59 -16.73 -8.87 17.67
CA PRO A 59 -15.86 -9.45 16.64
C PRO A 59 -16.60 -10.37 15.67
N ASP A 60 -17.73 -10.96 16.11
CA ASP A 60 -18.53 -11.90 15.33
C ASP A 60 -19.29 -11.24 14.16
N LYS A 61 -19.49 -9.92 14.21
CA LYS A 61 -20.15 -9.16 13.13
C LYS A 61 -19.20 -8.80 11.99
N PHE A 62 -17.90 -9.03 12.14
CA PHE A 62 -16.92 -8.75 11.09
C PHE A 62 -17.08 -9.77 9.95
N GLY A 63 -17.27 -9.26 8.72
CA GLY A 63 -17.52 -10.06 7.51
C GLY A 63 -18.96 -9.99 7.02
N THR A 64 -19.89 -9.48 7.83
CA THR A 64 -21.30 -9.31 7.46
C THR A 64 -21.66 -7.90 6.98
N GLY A 65 -20.65 -7.05 6.75
CA GLY A 65 -20.84 -5.63 6.43
C GLY A 65 -20.96 -4.71 7.66
N HIS A 66 -20.46 -5.14 8.83
CA HIS A 66 -20.47 -4.32 10.05
C HIS A 66 -19.75 -2.96 9.84
N PRO A 67 -20.40 -1.82 10.16
CA PRO A 67 -19.84 -0.50 9.88
C PRO A 67 -18.47 -0.22 10.51
N GLU A 68 -18.19 -0.78 11.69
CA GLU A 68 -16.91 -0.56 12.38
C GLU A 68 -15.71 -0.98 11.50
N GLY A 69 -15.78 -2.17 10.91
CA GLY A 69 -14.71 -2.68 10.04
C GLY A 69 -14.59 -1.89 8.73
N LEU A 70 -15.71 -1.39 8.19
CA LEU A 70 -15.71 -0.57 6.98
C LEU A 70 -15.11 0.82 7.22
N VAL A 71 -15.42 1.44 8.37
CA VAL A 71 -14.89 2.75 8.75
C VAL A 71 -13.38 2.67 9.00
N ASP A 72 -12.92 1.64 9.72
CA ASP A 72 -11.49 1.43 9.96
C ASP A 72 -10.71 1.16 8.67
N ALA A 73 -11.14 0.18 7.88
CA ALA A 73 -10.47 -0.18 6.63
C ALA A 73 -10.52 0.97 5.62
N GLY A 74 -11.65 1.67 5.51
CA GLY A 74 -11.82 2.79 4.59
C GLY A 74 -10.99 4.01 4.98
N SER A 75 -10.94 4.37 6.28
CA SER A 75 -10.09 5.47 6.75
C SER A 75 -8.60 5.16 6.59
N ALA A 76 -8.18 3.91 6.85
CA ALA A 76 -6.81 3.49 6.64
C ALA A 76 -6.40 3.51 5.16
N ASN A 77 -7.25 2.99 4.27
CA ASN A 77 -7.02 3.04 2.83
C ASN A 77 -6.84 4.48 2.34
N ASN A 78 -7.77 5.37 2.73
CA ASN A 78 -7.74 6.76 2.28
C ASN A 78 -6.54 7.55 2.83
N ALA A 79 -6.13 7.29 4.08
CA ALA A 79 -4.96 7.95 4.66
C ALA A 79 -3.63 7.40 4.12
N SER A 80 -3.59 6.13 3.73
CA SER A 80 -2.41 5.50 3.15
C SER A 80 -1.99 6.13 1.83
N LEU A 81 -2.96 6.54 1.00
CA LEU A 81 -2.70 7.26 -0.25
C LEU A 81 -1.81 8.49 -0.04
N ALA A 82 -2.10 9.33 0.95
CA ALA A 82 -1.27 10.50 1.26
C ALA A 82 0.12 10.09 1.78
N GLY A 83 0.21 9.02 2.57
CA GLY A 83 1.48 8.49 3.08
C GLY A 83 2.40 7.96 1.96
N ALA A 84 1.83 7.31 0.94
CA ALA A 84 2.57 6.73 -0.19
C ALA A 84 3.33 7.76 -1.03
N TRP A 85 2.91 9.03 -0.98
CA TRP A 85 3.58 10.12 -1.68
C TRP A 85 4.85 10.62 -1.00
N VAL A 86 5.00 10.37 0.30
CA VAL A 86 6.21 10.75 1.04
C VAL A 86 7.46 10.08 0.45
N PRO A 87 7.55 8.74 0.35
CA PRO A 87 8.71 8.10 -0.27
C PRO A 87 8.78 8.35 -1.78
N ALA A 88 7.63 8.51 -2.46
CA ALA A 88 7.59 8.71 -3.90
C ALA A 88 8.25 10.04 -4.32
N ILE A 89 7.95 11.14 -3.63
CA ILE A 89 8.50 12.46 -4.00
C ILE A 89 9.91 12.64 -3.43
N VAL A 90 10.14 12.20 -2.20
CA VAL A 90 11.42 12.46 -1.50
C VAL A 90 12.52 11.52 -1.97
N PHE A 91 12.20 10.25 -2.23
CA PHE A 91 13.20 9.23 -2.54
C PHE A 91 13.04 8.63 -3.95
N GLY A 92 11.99 9.01 -4.69
CA GLY A 92 11.68 8.37 -5.98
C GLY A 92 11.23 6.92 -5.83
N ILE A 93 10.81 6.51 -4.63
CA ILE A 93 10.43 5.13 -4.33
C ILE A 93 8.91 5.02 -4.25
N PRO A 94 8.28 4.15 -5.04
CA PRO A 94 6.83 3.99 -5.00
C PRO A 94 6.35 3.46 -3.64
N GLY A 95 5.33 4.11 -3.08
CA GLY A 95 4.61 3.61 -1.90
C GLY A 95 3.63 2.49 -2.24
N ASP A 96 3.13 2.46 -3.48
CA ASP A 96 2.19 1.49 -4.02
C ASP A 96 2.28 1.40 -5.55
N SER A 97 1.46 0.54 -6.16
CA SER A 97 1.44 0.36 -7.62
C SER A 97 1.00 1.63 -8.37
N ILE A 98 0.14 2.46 -7.78
CA ILE A 98 -0.37 3.68 -8.42
C ILE A 98 0.72 4.74 -8.47
N THR A 99 1.39 4.99 -7.35
CA THR A 99 2.53 5.90 -7.25
C THR A 99 3.70 5.47 -8.13
N ALA A 100 3.90 4.16 -8.36
CA ALA A 100 4.89 3.67 -9.32
C ALA A 100 4.60 4.14 -10.76
N ILE A 101 3.33 4.06 -11.18
CA ILE A 101 2.89 4.57 -12.48
C ILE A 101 3.13 6.09 -12.55
N VAL A 102 2.79 6.83 -11.49
CA VAL A 102 2.99 8.28 -11.49
C VAL A 102 4.47 8.65 -11.54
N ILE A 103 5.35 7.95 -10.80
CA ILE A 103 6.81 8.13 -10.91
C ILE A 103 7.27 7.92 -12.36
N GLY A 104 6.75 6.88 -13.04
CA GLY A 104 7.00 6.65 -14.46
C GLY A 104 6.59 7.85 -15.34
N VAL A 105 5.40 8.43 -15.10
CA VAL A 105 4.93 9.63 -15.81
C VAL A 105 5.81 10.84 -15.49
N LEU A 106 6.23 11.02 -14.24
CA LEU A 106 7.13 12.12 -13.85
C LEU A 106 8.46 12.00 -14.59
N TYR A 107 9.06 10.81 -14.65
CA TYR A 107 10.27 10.55 -15.41
C TYR A 107 10.10 10.82 -16.91
N MET A 108 8.98 10.39 -17.51
CA MET A 108 8.66 10.72 -18.91
C MET A 108 8.54 12.22 -19.16
N LYS A 109 8.17 12.99 -18.14
CA LYS A 109 8.08 14.45 -18.17
C LYS A 109 9.39 15.15 -17.78
N GLY A 110 10.49 14.39 -17.66
CA GLY A 110 11.81 14.93 -17.28
C GLY A 110 11.91 15.34 -15.81
N MET A 111 10.95 14.93 -14.97
CA MET A 111 10.95 15.20 -13.55
C MET A 111 11.47 13.96 -12.82
N ASN A 112 12.67 14.07 -12.25
CA ASN A 112 13.27 12.98 -11.46
C ASN A 112 12.96 13.19 -9.98
N PRO A 113 11.99 12.47 -9.37
CA PRO A 113 11.66 12.66 -7.96
C PRO A 113 12.89 12.38 -7.09
N GLY A 114 13.01 13.14 -6.01
CA GLY A 114 14.18 13.10 -5.14
C GLY A 114 14.34 14.38 -4.34
N PRO A 115 15.29 14.42 -3.37
CA PRO A 115 15.48 15.59 -2.52
C PRO A 115 15.90 16.83 -3.32
N MET A 116 16.58 16.61 -4.45
CA MET A 116 17.04 17.68 -5.33
C MET A 116 15.90 18.42 -6.02
N VAL A 117 14.73 17.81 -6.24
CA VAL A 117 13.57 18.50 -6.84
C VAL A 117 13.10 19.65 -5.97
N PHE A 118 13.15 19.47 -4.64
CA PHE A 118 12.80 20.52 -3.69
C PHE A 118 13.75 21.72 -3.73
N ILE A 119 14.99 21.52 -4.19
CA ILE A 119 16.02 22.57 -4.24
C ILE A 119 16.07 23.20 -5.63
N GLN A 120 16.13 22.39 -6.68
CA GLN A 120 16.34 22.84 -8.06
C GLN A 120 15.05 23.28 -8.74
N SER A 121 13.89 22.77 -8.31
CA SER A 121 12.61 23.04 -8.96
C SER A 121 11.46 23.16 -7.95
N PRO A 122 11.55 24.09 -6.98
CA PRO A 122 10.52 24.26 -5.94
C PRO A 122 9.14 24.59 -6.52
N GLU A 123 9.09 25.28 -7.67
CA GLU A 123 7.86 25.59 -8.38
C GLU A 123 7.07 24.32 -8.78
N LEU A 124 7.76 23.25 -9.18
CA LEU A 124 7.12 21.97 -9.51
C LEU A 124 6.50 21.32 -8.28
N ILE A 125 7.16 21.40 -7.13
CA ILE A 125 6.63 20.89 -5.87
C ILE A 125 5.35 21.64 -5.48
N TYR A 126 5.34 22.97 -5.63
CA TYR A 126 4.14 23.77 -5.39
C TYR A 126 3.01 23.40 -6.35
N ALA A 127 3.31 23.21 -7.64
CA ALA A 127 2.32 22.77 -8.61
C ALA A 127 1.74 21.39 -8.25
N VAL A 128 2.58 20.45 -7.80
CA VAL A 128 2.15 19.14 -7.32
C VAL A 128 1.24 19.26 -6.09
N PHE A 129 1.59 20.07 -5.09
CA PHE A 129 0.72 20.28 -3.92
C PHE A 129 -0.61 20.95 -4.25
N ILE A 130 -0.61 21.94 -5.15
CA ILE A 130 -1.84 22.56 -5.65
C ILE A 130 -2.69 21.52 -6.39
N ALA A 131 -2.07 20.69 -7.23
CA ALA A 131 -2.76 19.60 -7.93
C ALA A 131 -3.36 18.59 -6.94
N PHE A 132 -2.67 18.23 -5.85
CA PHE A 132 -3.23 17.41 -4.79
C PHE A 132 -4.44 18.03 -4.12
N PHE A 133 -4.37 19.33 -3.83
CA PHE A 133 -5.49 20.02 -3.21
C PHE A 133 -6.71 20.02 -4.13
N ILE A 134 -6.51 20.36 -5.42
CA ILE A 134 -7.56 20.31 -6.43
C ILE A 134 -8.08 18.88 -6.61
N ALA A 135 -7.21 17.86 -6.64
CA ALA A 135 -7.60 16.47 -6.75
C ALA A 135 -8.45 16.00 -5.56
N ASN A 136 -8.11 16.42 -4.34
CA ASN A 136 -8.91 16.12 -3.14
C ASN A 136 -10.30 16.78 -3.21
N LEU A 137 -10.39 18.01 -3.72
CA LEU A 137 -11.69 18.67 -3.94
C LEU A 137 -12.49 17.95 -5.04
N ALA A 138 -11.84 17.58 -6.15
CA ALA A 138 -12.45 16.84 -7.25
C ALA A 138 -12.88 15.42 -6.85
N LEU A 139 -12.24 14.83 -5.84
CA LEU A 139 -12.59 13.53 -5.29
C LEU A 139 -14.03 13.49 -4.76
N LEU A 140 -14.57 14.61 -4.27
CA LEU A 140 -15.93 14.67 -3.74
C LEU A 140 -16.99 14.44 -4.84
N PRO A 141 -17.07 15.24 -5.92
CA PRO A 141 -18.03 14.99 -6.99
C PRO A 141 -17.71 13.71 -7.78
N LEU A 142 -16.43 13.40 -8.02
CA LEU A 142 -16.05 12.18 -8.76
C LEU A 142 -16.35 10.91 -7.94
N GLY A 143 -16.08 10.93 -6.63
CA GLY A 143 -16.41 9.85 -5.72
C GLY A 143 -17.92 9.62 -5.65
N PHE A 144 -18.72 10.68 -5.64
CA PHE A 144 -20.18 10.56 -5.73
C PHE A 144 -20.65 9.91 -7.04
N ALA A 145 -20.11 10.37 -8.18
CA ALA A 145 -20.41 9.78 -9.48
C ALA A 145 -20.00 8.30 -9.53
N ALA A 146 -18.82 7.97 -8.99
CA ALA A 146 -18.31 6.62 -8.89
C ALA A 146 -19.22 5.73 -8.06
N ILE A 147 -19.66 6.15 -6.86
CA ILE A 147 -20.61 5.37 -6.03
C ILE A 147 -21.88 5.04 -6.81
N ARG A 148 -22.42 6.01 -7.56
CA ARG A 148 -23.64 5.81 -8.36
C ARG A 148 -23.41 4.84 -9.53
N LEU A 149 -22.25 4.89 -10.16
CA LEU A 149 -21.88 4.00 -11.27
C LEU A 149 -21.51 2.59 -10.79
N SER A 150 -20.86 2.45 -9.63
CA SER A 150 -20.41 1.19 -9.05
C SER A 150 -21.56 0.20 -8.88
N ARG A 151 -22.79 0.67 -8.60
CA ARG A 151 -23.97 -0.20 -8.54
C ARG A 151 -24.22 -0.95 -9.85
N GLN A 152 -23.93 -0.36 -11.00
CA GLN A 152 -24.09 -1.01 -12.30
C GLN A 152 -22.93 -1.95 -12.60
N ILE A 153 -21.70 -1.54 -12.27
CA ILE A 153 -20.50 -2.37 -12.46
C ILE A 153 -20.60 -3.67 -11.64
N LEU A 154 -21.08 -3.59 -10.40
CA LEU A 154 -21.26 -4.75 -9.53
C LEU A 154 -22.33 -5.75 -10.02
N LYS A 155 -23.17 -5.37 -10.98
CA LYS A 155 -24.14 -6.29 -11.61
C LYS A 155 -23.57 -7.04 -12.81
N ILE A 156 -22.43 -6.59 -13.35
CA ILE A 156 -21.83 -7.21 -14.52
C ILE A 156 -21.34 -8.62 -14.12
N PRO A 157 -21.76 -9.68 -14.83
CA PRO A 157 -21.33 -11.02 -14.50
C PRO A 157 -19.81 -11.13 -14.63
N ARG A 158 -19.17 -11.82 -13.67
CA ARG A 158 -17.70 -11.99 -13.63
C ARG A 158 -17.12 -12.53 -14.94
N ARG A 159 -17.89 -13.35 -15.67
CA ARG A 159 -17.53 -13.90 -16.99
C ARG A 159 -17.27 -12.84 -18.06
N VAL A 160 -17.89 -11.67 -17.96
CA VAL A 160 -17.68 -10.53 -18.87
C VAL A 160 -16.69 -9.54 -18.29
N LEU A 161 -16.73 -9.32 -16.98
CA LEU A 161 -15.85 -8.38 -16.29
C LEU A 161 -14.37 -8.77 -16.40
N MET A 162 -14.04 -10.05 -16.22
CA MET A 162 -12.64 -10.51 -16.24
C MET A 162 -11.96 -10.32 -17.61
N PRO A 163 -12.58 -10.70 -18.75
CA PRO A 163 -12.01 -10.41 -20.07
C PRO A 163 -11.84 -8.91 -20.36
N LEU A 164 -12.79 -8.06 -19.91
CA LEU A 164 -12.67 -6.61 -20.07
C LEU A 164 -11.47 -6.05 -19.29
N ILE A 165 -11.26 -6.49 -18.04
CA ILE A 165 -10.09 -6.11 -17.26
C ILE A 165 -8.82 -6.53 -17.99
N LEU A 166 -8.75 -7.77 -18.47
CA LEU A 166 -7.58 -8.27 -19.21
C LEU A 166 -7.28 -7.41 -20.45
N MET A 167 -8.32 -7.04 -21.21
CA MET A 167 -8.19 -6.16 -22.37
C MET A 167 -7.63 -4.78 -21.97
N PHE A 168 -8.15 -4.17 -20.91
CA PHE A 168 -7.63 -2.89 -20.42
C PHE A 168 -6.18 -2.99 -19.93
N CYS A 169 -5.80 -4.11 -19.29
CA CYS A 169 -4.41 -4.35 -18.91
C CYS A 169 -3.49 -4.46 -20.13
N MET A 170 -3.92 -5.14 -21.20
CA MET A 170 -3.16 -5.20 -22.46
C MET A 170 -2.99 -3.82 -23.09
N VAL A 171 -4.05 -3.01 -23.13
CA VAL A 171 -3.98 -1.63 -23.62
C VAL A 171 -3.04 -0.79 -22.77
N GLY A 172 -3.10 -0.91 -21.43
CA GLY A 172 -2.20 -0.22 -20.51
C GLY A 172 -0.74 -0.60 -20.72
N ALA A 173 -0.44 -1.89 -20.87
CA ALA A 173 0.91 -2.37 -21.14
C ALA A 173 1.46 -1.87 -22.49
N PHE A 174 0.60 -1.81 -23.52
CA PHE A 174 0.96 -1.25 -24.81
C PHE A 174 1.22 0.26 -24.74
N ALA A 175 0.40 1.01 -24.00
CA ALA A 175 0.45 2.47 -23.96
C ALA A 175 1.76 3.05 -23.41
N ILE A 176 2.51 2.30 -22.60
CA ILE A 176 3.77 2.77 -22.00
C ILE A 176 4.85 2.96 -23.07
N ASN A 177 5.06 1.94 -23.91
CA ASN A 177 6.17 1.92 -24.87
C ASN A 177 5.71 1.84 -26.34
N ASN A 178 4.41 1.79 -26.61
CA ASN A 178 3.82 1.51 -27.92
C ASN A 178 4.39 0.23 -28.56
N THR A 179 4.71 -0.80 -27.76
CA THR A 179 5.26 -2.06 -28.23
C THR A 179 4.44 -3.26 -27.79
N VAL A 180 4.34 -4.26 -28.66
CA VAL A 180 3.69 -5.55 -28.36
C VAL A 180 4.48 -6.34 -27.32
N PHE A 181 5.79 -6.10 -27.22
CA PHE A 181 6.65 -6.73 -26.22
C PHE A 181 6.13 -6.52 -24.78
N GLY A 182 5.62 -5.32 -24.46
CA GLY A 182 5.01 -5.03 -23.16
C GLY A 182 3.81 -5.93 -22.87
N ILE A 183 2.98 -6.23 -23.88
CA ILE A 183 1.84 -7.14 -23.77
C ILE A 183 2.33 -8.58 -23.51
N THR A 184 3.37 -9.02 -24.22
CA THR A 184 3.95 -10.35 -24.05
C THR A 184 4.48 -10.54 -22.63
N VAL A 185 5.26 -9.58 -22.12
CA VAL A 185 5.77 -9.59 -20.75
C VAL A 185 4.62 -9.62 -19.73
N MET A 186 3.59 -8.79 -19.95
CA MET A 186 2.40 -8.76 -19.09
C MET A 186 1.69 -10.13 -19.05
N LEU A 187 1.50 -10.79 -20.20
CA LEU A 187 0.86 -12.11 -20.26
C LEU A 187 1.70 -13.19 -19.56
N VAL A 188 3.01 -13.22 -19.83
CA VAL A 188 3.93 -14.20 -19.20
C VAL A 188 3.97 -14.02 -17.69
N LEU A 189 4.15 -12.79 -17.21
CA LEU A 189 4.12 -12.49 -15.78
C LEU A 189 2.76 -12.76 -15.16
N GLY A 190 1.66 -12.55 -15.88
CA GLY A 190 0.32 -12.91 -15.43
C GLY A 190 0.15 -14.41 -15.20
N VAL A 191 0.69 -15.25 -16.09
CA VAL A 191 0.71 -16.71 -15.91
C VAL A 191 1.60 -17.10 -14.73
N ILE A 192 2.78 -16.49 -14.60
CA ILE A 192 3.67 -16.75 -13.45
C ILE A 192 2.98 -16.37 -12.13
N ALA A 193 2.34 -15.20 -12.08
CA ALA A 193 1.60 -14.75 -10.91
C ALA A 193 0.45 -15.70 -10.54
N TYR A 194 -0.28 -16.23 -11.54
CA TYR A 194 -1.29 -17.25 -11.32
C TYR A 194 -0.70 -18.52 -10.69
N LEU A 195 0.42 -19.03 -11.22
CA LEU A 195 1.10 -20.19 -10.65
C LEU A 195 1.62 -19.92 -9.23
N MET A 196 2.10 -18.72 -8.95
CA MET A 196 2.53 -18.32 -7.61
C MET A 196 1.36 -18.35 -6.63
N GLU A 197 0.23 -17.75 -6.99
CA GLU A 197 -0.97 -17.69 -6.16
C GLU A 197 -1.52 -19.10 -5.86
N GLU A 198 -1.57 -19.98 -6.86
CA GLU A 198 -2.03 -21.37 -6.70
C GLU A 198 -1.13 -22.19 -5.74
N ASN A 199 0.17 -21.90 -5.72
CA ASN A 199 1.13 -22.56 -4.82
C ASN A 199 1.27 -21.84 -3.46
N GLY A 200 0.44 -20.83 -3.18
CA GLY A 200 0.46 -20.10 -1.91
C GLY A 200 1.61 -19.09 -1.76
N PHE A 201 2.31 -18.76 -2.85
CA PHE A 201 3.32 -17.70 -2.84
C PHE A 201 2.65 -16.33 -2.94
N PRO A 202 2.99 -15.38 -2.04
CA PRO A 202 2.36 -14.07 -2.06
C PRO A 202 2.90 -13.24 -3.24
N VAL A 203 2.03 -12.95 -4.21
CA VAL A 203 2.38 -12.22 -5.45
C VAL A 203 2.77 -10.77 -5.16
N ALA A 204 2.08 -10.08 -4.25
CA ALA A 204 2.32 -8.67 -3.96
C ALA A 204 3.77 -8.37 -3.48
N PRO A 205 4.34 -9.10 -2.50
CA PRO A 205 5.75 -9.00 -2.15
C PRO A 205 6.72 -9.28 -3.31
N ALA A 206 6.39 -10.19 -4.21
CA ALA A 206 7.25 -10.51 -5.36
C ALA A 206 7.28 -9.36 -6.37
N ILE A 207 6.12 -8.78 -6.70
CA ILE A 207 6.04 -7.57 -7.53
C ILE A 207 6.85 -6.44 -6.89
N LEU A 208 6.71 -6.26 -5.57
CA LEU A 208 7.46 -5.23 -4.87
C LEU A 208 8.97 -5.46 -4.95
N GLY A 209 9.42 -6.72 -4.78
CA GLY A 209 10.82 -7.09 -4.93
C GLY A 209 11.37 -6.80 -6.33
N ILE A 210 10.60 -7.03 -7.39
CA ILE A 210 11.00 -6.73 -8.76
C ILE A 210 11.17 -5.21 -8.96
N VAL A 211 10.23 -4.42 -8.44
CA VAL A 211 10.27 -2.95 -8.58
C VAL A 211 11.36 -2.32 -7.73
N LEU A 212 11.52 -2.77 -6.48
CA LEU A 212 12.51 -2.22 -5.55
C LEU A 212 13.91 -2.81 -5.73
N GLY A 213 14.05 -3.98 -6.35
CA GLY A 213 15.32 -4.70 -6.43
C GLY A 213 16.45 -3.86 -7.02
N GLY A 214 16.24 -3.32 -8.23
CA GLY A 214 17.23 -2.46 -8.88
C GLY A 214 17.53 -1.20 -8.09
N MET A 215 16.50 -0.59 -7.49
CA MET A 215 16.67 0.60 -6.66
C MET A 215 17.48 0.31 -5.38
N VAL A 216 17.26 -0.84 -4.75
CA VAL A 216 18.05 -1.28 -3.58
C VAL A 216 19.49 -1.52 -4.01
N GLU A 217 19.73 -2.18 -5.14
CA GLU A 217 21.06 -2.42 -5.68
C GLU A 217 21.80 -1.11 -6.00
N ASP A 218 21.17 -0.18 -6.72
CA ASP A 218 21.73 1.12 -7.06
C ASP A 218 22.09 1.93 -5.81
N ASN A 219 21.18 1.99 -4.84
CA ASN A 219 21.42 2.71 -3.59
C ASN A 219 22.47 2.02 -2.72
N PHE A 220 22.50 0.69 -2.70
CA PHE A 220 23.50 -0.09 -1.99
C PHE A 220 24.88 0.14 -2.60
N MET A 221 25.01 0.03 -3.92
CA MET A 221 26.24 0.28 -4.66
C MET A 221 26.72 1.72 -4.47
N ALA A 222 25.84 2.71 -4.62
CA ALA A 222 26.18 4.12 -4.38
C ALA A 222 26.65 4.37 -2.94
N SER A 223 26.05 3.68 -1.96
CA SER A 223 26.46 3.78 -0.54
C SER A 223 27.80 3.09 -0.29
N MET A 224 28.02 1.91 -0.88
CA MET A 224 29.27 1.16 -0.77
C MET A 224 30.45 1.90 -1.41
N ILE A 225 30.23 2.53 -2.56
CA ILE A 225 31.23 3.39 -3.21
C ILE A 225 31.58 4.58 -2.31
N LYS A 226 30.57 5.25 -1.71
CA LYS A 226 30.81 6.36 -0.77
C LYS A 226 31.50 5.94 0.52
N ALA A 227 31.35 4.68 0.92
CA ALA A 227 31.95 4.13 2.13
C ALA A 227 33.29 3.41 1.84
N ASP A 228 33.86 3.56 0.64
CA ASP A 228 35.08 2.88 0.20
C ASP A 228 35.05 1.36 0.43
N GLY A 229 33.87 0.74 0.23
CA GLY A 229 33.66 -0.69 0.41
C GLY A 229 33.47 -1.14 1.87
N SER A 230 33.47 -0.22 2.85
CA SER A 230 33.28 -0.56 4.26
C SER A 230 31.81 -0.75 4.62
N MET A 231 31.40 -1.96 5.00
CA MET A 231 30.05 -2.22 5.53
C MET A 231 29.77 -1.49 6.86
N LEU A 232 30.80 -1.11 7.61
CA LEU A 232 30.63 -0.28 8.80
C LEU A 232 30.19 1.16 8.45
N GLY A 233 30.34 1.57 7.19
CA GLY A 233 29.84 2.85 6.67
C GLY A 233 28.33 3.03 6.88
N PHE A 234 27.54 1.95 6.88
CA PHE A 234 26.10 2.01 7.14
C PHE A 234 25.75 2.42 8.59
N PHE A 235 26.65 2.18 9.55
CA PHE A 235 26.46 2.53 10.96
C PHE A 235 27.16 3.85 11.34
N SER A 236 27.86 4.48 10.40
CA SER A 236 28.59 5.73 10.65
C SER A 236 27.68 6.92 10.96
N ARG A 237 26.46 6.94 10.40
CA ARG A 237 25.48 8.00 10.60
C ARG A 237 24.42 7.60 11.64
N PRO A 238 24.08 8.47 12.61
CA PRO A 238 23.13 8.14 13.67
C PRO A 238 21.77 7.62 13.17
N ILE A 239 21.24 8.23 12.10
CA ILE A 239 19.95 7.83 11.51
C ILE A 239 20.04 6.48 10.79
N ALA A 240 21.13 6.24 10.05
CA ALA A 240 21.32 4.97 9.36
C ALA A 240 21.56 3.83 10.36
N ALA A 241 22.31 4.10 11.43
CA ALA A 241 22.53 3.17 12.52
C ALA A 241 21.23 2.82 13.25
N THR A 242 20.38 3.80 13.59
CA THR A 242 19.11 3.53 14.25
C THR A 242 18.16 2.72 13.36
N LEU A 243 18.04 3.08 12.08
CA LEU A 243 17.25 2.29 11.12
C LEU A 243 17.82 0.87 10.95
N GLY A 244 19.14 0.72 10.85
CA GLY A 244 19.81 -0.57 10.76
C GLY A 244 19.54 -1.46 11.97
N VAL A 245 19.63 -0.91 13.19
CA VAL A 245 19.31 -1.63 14.43
C VAL A 245 17.84 -2.03 14.46
N ILE A 246 16.92 -1.14 14.08
CA ILE A 246 15.48 -1.46 14.01
C ILE A 246 15.22 -2.60 13.03
N THR A 247 15.83 -2.57 11.84
CA THR A 247 15.71 -3.63 10.83
C THR A 247 16.22 -4.97 11.37
N ILE A 248 17.40 -4.99 11.99
CA ILE A 248 17.97 -6.21 12.60
C ILE A 248 17.05 -6.73 13.70
N MET A 249 16.54 -5.85 14.58
CA MET A 249 15.60 -6.26 15.62
C MET A 249 14.33 -6.88 15.04
N LEU A 250 13.74 -6.26 14.01
CA LEU A 250 12.55 -6.77 13.33
C LEU A 250 12.79 -8.14 12.71
N TRP A 251 13.93 -8.34 12.03
CA TRP A 251 14.31 -9.65 11.49
C TRP A 251 14.51 -10.72 12.57
N LEU A 252 15.04 -10.33 13.73
CA LEU A 252 15.23 -11.24 14.86
C LEU A 252 13.92 -11.50 15.63
N THR A 253 12.88 -10.65 15.53
CA THR A 253 11.62 -10.86 16.26
C THR A 253 10.96 -12.22 16.03
N PRO A 254 10.77 -12.77 14.80
CA PRO A 254 10.18 -14.09 14.62
C PRO A 254 11.03 -15.20 15.25
N ILE A 255 12.35 -15.09 15.19
CA ILE A 255 13.29 -16.06 15.78
C ILE A 255 13.21 -16.00 17.30
N LEU A 256 13.29 -14.79 17.88
CA LEU A 256 13.24 -14.56 19.32
C LEU A 256 11.89 -14.96 19.92
N VAL A 257 10.77 -14.65 19.25
CA VAL A 257 9.43 -15.05 19.70
C VAL A 257 9.28 -16.58 19.65
N THR A 258 9.81 -17.23 18.63
CA THR A 258 9.75 -18.70 18.50
C THR A 258 10.62 -19.36 19.58
N ALA A 259 11.84 -18.88 19.77
CA ALA A 259 12.75 -19.34 20.83
C ALA A 259 12.17 -19.12 22.22
N TRP A 260 11.53 -17.97 22.47
CA TRP A 260 10.92 -17.65 23.76
C TRP A 260 9.66 -18.50 24.04
N LYS A 261 8.83 -18.78 23.02
CA LYS A 261 7.70 -19.71 23.15
C LYS A 261 8.17 -21.14 23.41
N GLN A 262 9.24 -21.58 22.76
CA GLN A 262 9.86 -22.89 23.02
C GLN A 262 10.43 -22.97 24.45
N TYR A 263 11.13 -21.92 24.89
CA TYR A 263 11.65 -21.83 26.27
C TYR A 263 10.54 -21.83 27.32
N ARG A 264 9.42 -21.12 27.12
CA ARG A 264 8.26 -21.18 28.03
C ARG A 264 7.60 -22.55 28.06
N ARG A 265 7.46 -23.23 26.91
CA ARG A 265 6.91 -24.60 26.85
C ARG A 265 7.75 -25.61 27.63
N MET A 266 9.07 -25.47 27.62
CA MET A 266 9.98 -26.33 28.41
C MET A 266 9.88 -26.07 29.93
N ARG A 267 9.36 -24.91 30.35
CA ARG A 267 9.31 -24.49 31.76
C ARG A 267 7.93 -24.61 32.41
N SER A 268 6.89 -24.97 31.66
CA SER A 268 5.57 -25.29 32.19
C SER A 268 5.54 -26.79 32.51
N PRO A 269 5.56 -27.21 33.79
CA PRO A 269 5.24 -28.59 34.12
C PRO A 269 3.78 -28.80 33.74
N THR A 270 3.51 -29.78 32.88
CA THR A 270 2.19 -30.38 32.76
C THR A 270 1.76 -30.84 34.15
N VAL A 271 0.88 -30.06 34.80
CA VAL A 271 0.06 -30.59 35.89
C VAL A 271 -1.04 -31.39 35.19
N GLU A 272 -0.75 -32.67 34.95
CA GLU A 272 -1.78 -33.67 34.72
C GLU A 272 -2.46 -33.98 36.06
N THR A 273 -3.71 -33.54 36.21
CA THR A 273 -4.76 -34.18 37.01
C THR A 273 -6.11 -33.82 36.42
#